data_AF-A0A9X2L887-F1
#
_entry.id   AF-A0A9X2L887-F1
#
_cell.length_a   1.000
_cell.length_b   1.000
_cell.length_c   1.000
_cell.angle_alpha   90.00
_cell.angle_beta   90.00
_cell.angle_gamma   90.00
#
_symmetry.space_group_name_H-M   'P 1'
#
loop_
_entity.id
_entity.type
_entity.pdbx_description
1 polymer ?
#
loop_
_entity_poly.entity_id
_entity_poly.type
_entity_poly.pdbx_seq_one_letter_code
_entity_poly.pdbx_strand_id
1 'polypeptide(L)'
;MNISDISAASGYGQMRGLQAGGGLKGLADSFGAIFDKADDAAKAFAAKKLDTQSVVEAFSQAELALQTAVTVRDRVVSAYQEILRMPM
;
A
#
# COMPACT_ATOMS: atom_id res chain seq x y z
N MET A 1 33.99 6.58 -27.21
CA MET A 1 32.59 6.14 -27.01
C MET A 1 32.36 6.09 -25.51
N ASN A 2 31.45 6.94 -25.01
CA ASN A 2 31.34 7.30 -23.60
C ASN A 2 30.60 6.23 -22.80
N ILE A 3 31.10 5.94 -21.59
CA ILE A 3 30.51 5.00 -20.64
C ILE A 3 29.21 5.54 -20.00
N SER A 4 28.96 6.83 -20.20
CA SER A 4 27.80 7.59 -19.70
C SER A 4 26.47 7.17 -20.36
N ASP A 5 26.49 6.73 -21.62
CA ASP A 5 25.28 6.37 -22.37
C ASP A 5 24.70 5.00 -21.94
N ILE A 6 25.56 4.08 -21.49
CA ILE A 6 25.17 2.75 -20.99
C ILE A 6 24.52 2.87 -19.60
N SER A 7 25.04 3.77 -18.76
CA SER A 7 24.48 4.03 -17.43
C SER A 7 23.09 4.67 -17.48
N ALA A 8 22.85 5.56 -18.45
CA ALA A 8 21.54 6.18 -18.65
C ALA A 8 20.49 5.13 -19.06
N ALA A 9 20.83 4.25 -20.03
CA ALA A 9 19.94 3.17 -20.47
C ALA A 9 19.59 2.17 -19.36
N SER A 10 20.54 1.85 -18.46
CA SER A 10 20.29 0.96 -17.32
C SER A 10 19.40 1.58 -16.24
N GLY A 11 19.44 2.90 -16.04
CA GLY A 11 18.57 3.60 -15.09
C GLY A 11 17.09 3.55 -15.49
N TYR A 12 16.79 3.67 -16.80
CA TYR A 12 15.42 3.56 -17.30
C TYR A 12 14.84 2.14 -17.21
N GLY A 13 15.68 1.10 -17.34
CA GLY A 13 15.26 -0.29 -17.15
C GLY A 13 14.86 -0.59 -15.70
N GLN A 14 15.59 -0.03 -14.74
CA GLN A 14 15.34 -0.23 -13.31
C GLN A 14 14.09 0.54 -12.82
N MET A 15 13.84 1.74 -13.34
CA MET A 15 12.61 2.49 -13.05
C MET A 15 11.36 1.82 -13.62
N ARG A 16 11.46 1.16 -14.78
CA ARG A 16 10.36 0.39 -15.38
C ARG A 16 10.04 -0.88 -14.58
N GLY A 17 11.05 -1.53 -14.00
CA GLY A 17 10.88 -2.68 -13.10
C GLY A 17 10.20 -2.32 -11.77
N LEU A 18 10.51 -1.14 -11.21
CA LEU A 18 9.84 -0.64 -10.00
C LEU A 18 8.37 -0.27 -10.27
N GLN A 19 8.05 0.31 -11.43
CA GLN A 19 6.67 0.69 -11.78
C GLN A 19 5.77 -0.50 -12.13
N ALA A 20 6.31 -1.59 -12.68
CA ALA A 20 5.50 -2.75 -13.11
C ALA A 20 5.38 -3.86 -12.06
N GLY A 21 6.36 -4.02 -11.15
CA GLY A 21 6.37 -5.09 -10.13
C GLY A 21 6.41 -4.63 -8.68
N GLY A 22 6.77 -3.37 -8.42
CA GLY A 22 6.95 -2.82 -7.08
C GLY A 22 5.75 -2.05 -6.53
N GLY A 23 4.82 -1.61 -7.38
CA GLY A 23 3.71 -0.74 -6.97
C GLY A 23 2.76 -1.41 -5.97
N LEU A 24 2.25 -2.61 -6.30
CA LEU A 24 1.33 -3.33 -5.41
C LEU A 24 2.02 -3.88 -4.16
N LYS A 25 3.26 -4.37 -4.29
CA LYS A 25 4.03 -4.87 -3.15
C LYS A 25 4.39 -3.73 -2.20
N GLY A 26 4.86 -2.60 -2.71
CA GLY A 26 5.17 -1.42 -1.91
C GLY A 26 3.93 -0.82 -1.23
N LEU A 27 2.77 -0.88 -1.91
CA LEU A 27 1.49 -0.55 -1.29
C LEU A 27 1.19 -1.51 -0.13
N ALA A 28 1.28 -2.83 -0.34
CA ALA A 28 1.05 -3.83 0.71
C ALA A 28 2.00 -3.69 1.90
N ASP A 29 3.28 -3.43 1.66
CA ASP A 29 4.28 -3.16 2.70
C ASP A 29 3.91 -1.87 3.49
N SER A 30 3.42 -0.83 2.80
CA SER A 30 2.97 0.42 3.42
C SER A 30 1.69 0.23 4.26
N PHE A 31 0.78 -0.64 3.80
CA PHE A 31 -0.41 -1.03 4.57
C PHE A 31 -0.03 -1.69 5.90
N GLY A 32 0.89 -2.66 5.86
CA GLY A 32 1.39 -3.32 7.08
C GLY A 32 1.94 -2.31 8.08
N ALA A 33 2.78 -1.39 7.61
CA ALA A 33 3.39 -0.36 8.45
C ALA A 33 2.37 0.60 9.09
N ILE A 34 1.25 0.91 8.43
CA ILE A 34 0.18 1.75 9.00
C ILE A 34 -0.58 1.00 10.09
N PHE A 35 -0.87 -0.28 9.87
CA PHE A 35 -1.54 -1.12 10.88
C PHE A 35 -0.66 -1.37 12.11
N ASP A 36 0.64 -1.63 11.91
CA ASP A 36 1.58 -1.79 13.02
C ASP A 36 1.61 -0.54 13.92
N LYS A 37 1.61 0.65 13.31
CA LYS A 37 1.53 1.92 14.05
C LYS A 37 0.22 2.08 14.82
N ALA A 38 -0.90 1.70 14.24
CA ALA A 38 -2.20 1.74 14.92
C ALA A 38 -2.25 0.77 16.11
N ASP A 39 -1.67 -0.43 15.95
CA ASP A 39 -1.59 -1.43 17.01
C ASP A 39 -0.67 -0.99 18.15
N ASP A 40 0.49 -0.41 17.83
CA ASP A 40 1.40 0.17 18.83
C ASP A 40 0.75 1.33 19.59
N ALA A 41 0.01 2.20 18.89
CA ALA A 41 -0.74 3.28 19.52
C ALA A 41 -1.83 2.74 20.46
N ALA A 42 -2.55 1.69 20.05
CA ALA A 42 -3.58 1.05 20.87
C ALA A 42 -2.97 0.39 22.13
N LYS A 43 -1.83 -0.30 22.00
CA LYS A 43 -1.10 -0.88 23.14
C LYS A 43 -0.60 0.18 24.10
N ALA A 44 -0.04 1.27 23.58
CA ALA A 44 0.45 2.37 24.40
C ALA A 44 -0.69 3.08 25.16
N PHE A 45 -1.86 3.23 24.53
CA PHE A 45 -3.06 3.75 25.19
C PHE A 45 -3.59 2.82 26.28
N ALA A 46 -3.66 1.50 26.01
CA ALA A 46 -4.06 0.51 27.00
C ALA A 46 -3.12 0.51 28.23
N ALA A 47 -1.83 0.79 28.00
CA ALA A 47 -0.85 0.99 29.06
C ALA A 47 -0.93 2.35 29.77
N LYS A 48 -1.91 3.21 29.43
CA LYS A 48 -2.04 4.62 29.85
C LYS A 48 -0.79 5.48 29.55
N LYS A 49 -0.01 5.09 28.54
CA LYS A 49 1.24 5.76 28.14
C LYS A 49 1.06 6.72 26.95
N LEU A 50 -0.11 6.71 26.32
CA LEU A 50 -0.43 7.54 25.16
C LEU A 50 -1.74 8.28 25.40
N ASP A 51 -1.81 9.52 24.93
CA ASP A 51 -3.03 10.32 24.99
C ASP A 51 -4.05 9.87 23.94
N THR A 52 -5.33 10.10 24.23
CA THR A 52 -6.45 9.72 23.35
C THR A 52 -6.34 10.39 21.98
N GLN A 53 -5.82 11.62 21.91
CA GLN A 53 -5.68 12.34 20.64
C GLN A 53 -4.72 11.63 19.67
N SER A 54 -3.58 11.13 20.16
CA SER A 54 -2.58 10.43 19.34
C SER A 54 -3.11 9.08 18.83
N VAL A 55 -3.98 8.43 19.59
CA VAL A 55 -4.64 7.18 19.18
C VAL A 55 -5.59 7.44 18.01
N VAL A 56 -6.40 8.49 18.11
CA VAL A 56 -7.33 8.87 17.04
C VAL A 56 -6.59 9.26 15.76
N GLU A 57 -5.45 9.94 15.87
CA GLU A 57 -4.60 10.26 14.72
C GLU A 57 -4.09 8.99 14.01
N ALA A 58 -3.59 8.02 14.76
CA ALA A 58 -3.13 6.75 14.21
C ALA A 58 -4.28 5.96 13.54
N PHE A 59 -5.46 5.94 14.15
CA PHE A 59 -6.64 5.31 13.56
C PHE A 59 -7.14 6.00 12.30
N SER A 60 -7.10 7.34 12.26
CA SER A 60 -7.49 8.10 11.06
C SER A 60 -6.59 7.78 9.87
N GLN A 61 -5.29 7.60 10.10
CA GLN A 61 -4.35 7.16 9.05
C GLN A 61 -4.67 5.72 8.57
N ALA A 62 -5.02 4.82 9.49
CA ALA A 62 -5.43 3.46 9.16
C ALA A 62 -6.76 3.40 8.38
N GLU A 63 -7.71 4.29 8.67
CA GLU A 63 -8.99 4.38 7.97
C GLU A 63 -8.82 4.76 6.49
N LEU A 64 -7.97 5.75 6.19
CA LEU A 64 -7.64 6.15 4.83
C LEU A 64 -7.01 5.00 4.02
N ALA A 65 -6.10 4.26 4.67
CA ALA A 65 -5.52 3.06 4.09
C ALA A 65 -6.63 2.03 3.82
N LEU A 66 -7.44 1.69 4.81
CA LEU A 66 -8.52 0.70 4.68
C LEU A 66 -9.48 1.02 3.54
N GLN A 67 -9.87 2.29 3.36
CA GLN A 67 -10.73 2.73 2.26
C GLN A 67 -10.09 2.45 0.89
N THR A 68 -8.78 2.62 0.78
CA THR A 68 -8.02 2.28 -0.42
C THR A 68 -7.98 0.77 -0.65
N ALA A 69 -7.78 -0.03 0.40
CA ALA A 69 -7.80 -1.49 0.30
C ALA A 69 -9.16 -2.03 -0.15
N VAL A 70 -10.25 -1.50 0.41
CA VAL A 70 -11.62 -1.84 0.01
C VAL A 70 -11.86 -1.46 -1.45
N THR A 71 -11.38 -0.30 -1.88
CA THR A 71 -11.47 0.11 -3.29
C THR A 71 -10.78 -0.89 -4.22
N VAL A 72 -9.56 -1.34 -3.85
CA VAL A 72 -8.84 -2.36 -4.64
C VAL A 72 -9.59 -3.70 -4.62
N ARG A 73 -10.09 -4.13 -3.46
CA ARG A 73 -10.91 -5.35 -3.32
C ARG A 73 -12.12 -5.31 -4.24
N ASP A 74 -12.86 -4.20 -4.25
CA ASP A 74 -14.07 -4.06 -5.06
C ASP A 74 -13.76 -4.10 -6.56
N ARG A 75 -12.64 -3.49 -6.99
CA ARG A 75 -12.16 -3.59 -8.38
C ARG A 75 -11.81 -5.01 -8.79
N VAL A 76 -11.12 -5.74 -7.91
CA VAL A 76 -10.77 -7.14 -8.15
C VAL A 76 -12.03 -7.99 -8.23
N VAL A 77 -12.98 -7.81 -7.30
CA VAL A 77 -14.25 -8.53 -7.30
C VAL A 77 -15.07 -8.25 -8.56
N SER A 78 -15.16 -6.98 -8.99
CA SER A 78 -15.85 -6.61 -10.24
C SER A 78 -15.27 -7.32 -11.46
N ALA A 79 -13.94 -7.31 -11.58
CA ALA A 79 -13.25 -8.00 -12.68
C ALA A 79 -13.52 -9.51 -12.68
N TYR A 80 -13.54 -10.16 -11.51
CA TYR A 80 -13.93 -11.57 -11.41
C TYR A 80 -15.39 -11.81 -11.82
N GLN A 81 -16.31 -10.92 -11.42
CA GLN A 81 -17.72 -11.05 -11.79
C GLN A 81 -17.96 -10.82 -13.29
N GLU A 82 -17.21 -9.94 -13.94
CA GLU A 82 -17.27 -9.73 -15.39
C GLU A 82 -16.82 -10.97 -16.17
N ILE A 83 -15.70 -11.59 -15.76
CA ILE A 83 -15.21 -12.83 -16.38
C ILE A 83 -16.27 -13.95 -16.29
N LEU A 84 -16.97 -14.05 -15.16
CA LEU A 84 -18.03 -15.05 -14.94
C LEU A 84 -19.36 -14.70 -15.62
N ARG A 85 -19.57 -13.43 -16.02
CA ARG A 85 -20.78 -12.95 -16.69
C ARG A 85 -20.73 -13.07 -18.21
N MET A 86 -19.64 -13.57 -18.79
CA MET A 86 -19.68 -14.12 -20.13
C MET A 86 -20.13 -15.59 -20.04
N PRO A 87 -21.42 -15.90 -20.27
CA PRO A 87 -21.78 -17.26 -20.60
C PRO A 87 -21.08 -17.63 -21.92
N MET A 88 -20.47 -18.83 -21.93
CA MET A 88 -20.14 -19.53 -23.17
C MET A 88 -21.39 -19.74 -24.02
#